data_AF-A0A0K3A5D5-F1
#
_entry.id   AF-A0A0K3A5D5-F1
#
_cell.length_a   1.000
_cell.length_b   1.000
_cell.length_c   1.000
_cell.angle_alpha   90.00
_cell.angle_beta   90.00
_cell.angle_gamma   90.00
#
_symmetry.space_group_name_H-M   'P 1'
#
loop_
_entity.id
_entity.type
_entity.pdbx_description
1 polymer ?
#
loop_
_entity_poly.entity_id
_entity_poly.type
_entity_poly.pdbx_seq_one_letter_code
_entity_poly.pdbx_strand_id
1 'polypeptide(L)'
;MNIHAGTTPPHGRIDRRQTARQLLQTELEKLPDAEREVVERFIAKRHVARDIVKQADHDRSLGERIADRVAEVGGSWSFIISFGVCLLLWIVLNSVVLGGGFDPYPYILLNLCLSCLAAIQAPVIMMSQNRQAAVDRLRAQNDYEVNIKSELEILQVHETLNQLREQDWATLVDLQNRQIAMLQQLLERAGGLPPDVSVR
;
A
#
# COMPACT_ATOMS: atom_id res chain seq x y z
N MET A 1 63.77 -29.44 25.20
CA MET A 1 63.64 -29.64 23.74
C MET A 1 62.44 -30.54 23.49
N ASN A 2 61.23 -29.99 23.36
CA ASN A 2 60.09 -30.74 22.82
C ASN A 2 59.16 -29.80 22.04
N ILE A 3 59.33 -29.92 20.73
CA ILE A 3 58.51 -29.61 19.55
C ILE A 3 57.05 -29.10 19.73
N HIS A 4 56.76 -28.07 18.92
CA HIS A 4 55.49 -27.41 18.64
C HIS A 4 54.29 -28.35 18.47
N ALA A 5 53.25 -28.15 19.28
CA ALA A 5 51.88 -28.49 18.93
C ALA A 5 51.16 -27.20 18.50
N GLY A 6 50.96 -27.03 17.20
CA GLY A 6 50.12 -25.96 16.66
C GLY A 6 48.69 -26.11 17.17
N THR A 7 48.19 -25.10 17.87
CA THR A 7 46.77 -24.98 18.20
C THR A 7 46.00 -24.68 16.90
N THR A 8 45.49 -25.72 16.25
CA THR A 8 44.47 -25.55 15.21
C THR A 8 43.22 -24.97 15.87
N PRO A 9 42.71 -23.80 15.45
CA PRO A 9 41.47 -23.30 16.02
C PRO A 9 40.34 -24.30 15.70
N PRO A 10 39.42 -24.55 16.64
CA PRO A 10 38.34 -25.50 16.41
C PRO A 10 37.48 -24.98 15.26
N HIS A 11 37.30 -25.79 14.21
CA HIS A 11 36.30 -25.54 13.18
C HIS A 11 34.92 -25.61 13.83
N GLY A 12 34.48 -24.47 14.37
CA GLY A 12 33.14 -24.27 14.91
C GLY A 12 32.16 -24.66 13.83
N ARG A 13 31.38 -25.70 14.12
CA ARG A 13 30.29 -26.21 13.29
C ARG A 13 29.43 -25.01 12.89
N ILE A 14 29.55 -24.54 11.64
CA ILE A 14 28.76 -23.42 11.14
C ILE A 14 27.30 -23.86 11.25
N ASP A 15 26.61 -23.32 12.24
CA ASP A 15 25.22 -23.61 12.47
C ASP A 15 24.43 -22.91 11.36
N ARG A 16 24.11 -23.67 10.31
CA ARG A 16 23.45 -23.16 9.08
C ARG A 16 22.21 -22.32 9.40
N ARG A 17 21.53 -22.61 10.52
CA ARG A 17 20.38 -21.86 11.00
C ARG A 17 20.77 -20.47 11.54
N GLN A 18 21.88 -20.37 12.25
CA GLN A 18 22.39 -19.10 12.78
C GLN A 18 22.90 -18.22 11.65
N THR A 19 23.64 -18.79 10.69
CA THR A 19 24.13 -18.06 9.51
C THR A 19 22.98 -17.56 8.63
N ALA A 20 21.95 -18.38 8.39
CA ALA A 20 20.77 -17.95 7.65
C ALA A 20 20.01 -16.81 8.34
N ARG A 21 19.87 -16.86 9.68
CA ARG A 21 19.27 -15.77 10.46
C ARG A 21 20.08 -14.48 10.39
N GLN A 22 21.40 -14.57 10.49
CA GLN A 22 22.26 -13.39 10.39
C GLN A 22 22.18 -12.76 9.01
N LEU A 23 22.20 -13.56 7.93
CA LEU A 23 22.08 -13.03 6.56
C LEU A 23 20.71 -12.37 6.33
N LEU A 24 19.62 -12.98 6.81
CA LEU A 24 18.29 -12.37 6.75
C LEU A 24 18.21 -11.07 7.56
N GLN A 25 18.82 -11.02 8.76
CA GLN A 25 18.89 -9.80 9.55
C GLN A 25 19.70 -8.71 8.84
N THR A 26 20.84 -9.05 8.25
CA THR A 26 21.68 -8.10 7.50
C THR A 26 20.98 -7.56 6.27
N GLU A 27 20.23 -8.39 5.53
CA GLU A 27 19.42 -7.91 4.39
C GLU A 27 18.23 -7.06 4.87
N LEU A 28 17.58 -7.44 5.98
CA LEU A 28 16.49 -6.65 6.58
C LEU A 28 16.96 -5.29 7.09
N GLU A 29 18.20 -5.17 7.58
CA GLU A 29 18.83 -3.91 7.99
C GLU A 29 19.22 -3.00 6.83
N LYS A 30 19.36 -3.54 5.61
CA LYS A 30 19.63 -2.74 4.40
C LYS A 30 18.37 -2.12 3.79
N LEU A 31 17.19 -2.66 4.14
CA LEU A 31 15.92 -2.12 3.68
C LEU A 31 15.63 -0.77 4.36
N PRO A 32 14.97 0.18 3.66
CA PRO A 32 14.45 1.39 4.29
C PRO A 32 13.55 1.05 5.49
N ASP A 33 13.59 1.88 6.53
CA ASP A 33 12.89 1.61 7.82
C ASP A 33 11.39 1.27 7.64
N ALA A 34 10.73 1.94 6.69
CA ALA A 34 9.31 1.71 6.38
C ALA A 34 9.06 0.31 5.77
N GLU A 35 9.92 -0.15 4.86
CA GLU A 35 9.80 -1.47 4.24
C GLU A 35 10.13 -2.57 5.24
N ARG A 36 11.17 -2.36 6.06
CA ARG A 36 11.52 -3.25 7.17
C ARG A 36 10.33 -3.46 8.11
N GLU A 37 9.66 -2.38 8.50
CA GLU A 37 8.50 -2.48 9.40
C GLU A 37 7.36 -3.30 8.78
N VAL A 38 7.08 -3.11 7.49
CA VAL A 38 6.06 -3.90 6.76
C VAL A 38 6.43 -5.37 6.71
N VAL A 39 7.70 -5.69 6.42
CA VAL A 39 8.21 -7.07 6.39
C VAL A 39 8.12 -7.72 7.78
N GLU A 40 8.52 -7.02 8.84
CA GLU A 40 8.40 -7.52 10.21
C GLU A 40 6.94 -7.77 10.61
N ARG A 41 6.02 -6.84 10.27
CA ARG A 41 4.57 -6.99 10.49
C ARG A 41 3.99 -8.17 9.69
N PHE A 42 4.47 -8.38 8.47
CA PHE A 42 4.07 -9.50 7.62
C PHE A 42 4.50 -10.85 8.22
N ILE A 43 5.76 -10.97 8.66
CA ILE A 43 6.28 -12.16 9.36
C ILE A 43 5.46 -12.42 10.64
N ALA A 44 5.09 -11.36 11.36
CA ALA A 44 4.28 -11.44 12.58
C ALA A 44 2.78 -11.72 12.35
N LYS A 45 2.31 -11.86 11.10
CA LYS A 45 0.89 -12.03 10.71
C LYS A 45 -0.06 -10.97 11.31
N ARG A 46 0.42 -9.75 11.54
CA ARG A 46 -0.41 -8.65 12.04
C ARG A 46 -1.09 -7.92 10.89
N HIS A 47 -2.31 -7.42 11.12
CA HIS A 47 -3.01 -6.56 10.16
C HIS A 47 -2.24 -5.24 9.98
N VAL A 48 -1.85 -4.94 8.74
CA VAL A 48 -1.15 -3.70 8.35
C VAL A 48 -2.13 -2.56 8.07
N ALA A 49 -3.38 -2.86 7.72
CA ALA A 49 -4.37 -1.85 7.37
C ALA A 49 -4.72 -0.95 8.58
N ARG A 50 -4.06 0.22 8.65
CA ARG A 50 -4.45 1.32 9.52
C ARG A 50 -5.55 2.12 8.84
N ASP A 51 -6.60 2.43 9.60
CA ASP A 51 -7.62 3.39 9.17
C ASP A 51 -7.07 4.80 9.38
N ILE A 52 -6.30 5.29 8.40
CA ILE A 52 -5.61 6.59 8.43
C ILE A 52 -6.59 7.74 8.59
N VAL A 53 -7.79 7.60 8.02
CA VAL A 53 -8.82 8.65 8.09
C VAL A 53 -9.30 8.82 9.53
N LYS A 54 -9.51 7.72 10.26
CA LYS A 54 -9.92 7.80 11.68
C LYS A 54 -8.83 8.36 12.60
N GLN A 55 -7.56 8.05 12.35
CA GLN A 55 -6.46 8.62 13.13
C GLN A 55 -6.27 10.12 12.88
N ALA A 56 -6.39 10.56 11.62
CA ALA A 56 -6.31 11.98 11.28
C ALA A 56 -7.51 12.81 11.79
N ASP A 57 -8.66 12.19 12.03
CA ASP A 57 -9.87 12.88 12.50
C ASP A 57 -9.89 13.05 14.03
N HIS A 58 -9.15 12.23 14.78
CA HIS A 58 -9.18 12.20 16.25
C HIS A 58 -8.49 13.43 16.89
N ASP A 59 -7.55 14.07 16.20
CA ASP A 59 -6.76 15.20 16.73
C ASP A 59 -7.23 16.58 16.24
N ARG A 60 -8.44 16.68 15.68
CA ARG A 60 -8.91 17.92 15.04
C ARG A 60 -9.25 19.03 16.03
N SER A 61 -8.64 20.19 15.81
CA SER A 61 -8.97 21.44 16.50
C SER A 61 -10.33 21.99 16.06
N LEU A 62 -11.04 22.69 16.94
CA LEU A 62 -12.30 23.38 16.61
C LEU A 62 -12.13 24.38 15.44
N GLY A 63 -10.99 25.07 15.38
CA GLY A 63 -10.67 26.01 14.30
C GLY A 63 -10.51 25.31 12.95
N GLU A 64 -9.93 24.11 12.94
CA GLU A 64 -9.79 23.31 11.72
C GLU A 64 -11.16 22.86 11.20
N ARG A 65 -12.04 22.41 12.09
CA ARG A 65 -13.41 21.98 11.72
C ARG A 65 -14.21 23.12 11.10
N ILE A 66 -14.09 24.34 11.64
CA ILE A 66 -14.74 25.54 11.11
C ILE A 66 -14.14 25.90 9.74
N ALA A 67 -12.82 25.88 9.58
CA ALA A 67 -12.16 26.19 8.32
C ALA A 67 -12.60 25.26 7.18
N ASP A 68 -12.71 23.95 7.42
CA ASP A 68 -13.21 23.00 6.39
C ASP A 68 -14.67 23.27 6.06
N ARG A 69 -15.51 23.55 7.06
CA ARG A 69 -16.92 23.87 6.83
C ARG A 69 -17.05 25.12 5.96
N VAL A 70 -16.24 26.14 6.22
CA VAL A 70 -16.21 27.39 5.46
C VAL A 70 -15.68 27.15 4.04
N ALA A 71 -14.66 26.32 3.87
CA ALA A 71 -14.12 25.96 2.54
C ALA A 71 -15.12 25.14 1.71
N GLU A 72 -15.81 24.16 2.31
CA GLU A 72 -16.85 23.35 1.67
C GLU A 72 -18.04 24.20 1.24
N VAL A 73 -18.52 25.09 2.11
CA VAL A 73 -19.67 25.96 1.82
C VAL A 73 -19.27 27.03 0.79
N GLY A 74 -18.10 27.64 0.93
CA GLY A 74 -17.59 28.66 0.02
C GLY A 74 -17.25 28.13 -1.38
N GLY A 75 -16.95 26.83 -1.51
CA GLY A 75 -16.67 26.17 -2.79
C GLY A 75 -17.90 25.65 -3.54
N SER A 76 -19.10 25.73 -2.95
CA SER A 76 -20.32 25.22 -3.60
C SER A 76 -20.86 26.17 -4.68
N TRP A 77 -21.25 25.60 -5.82
CA TRP A 77 -21.95 26.33 -6.89
C TRP A 77 -23.23 27.03 -6.42
N SER A 78 -23.97 26.42 -5.50
CA SER A 78 -25.20 27.03 -4.95
C SER A 78 -24.90 28.28 -4.11
N PHE A 79 -23.79 28.29 -3.38
CA PHE A 79 -23.36 29.43 -2.58
C PHE A 79 -22.96 30.60 -3.49
N ILE A 80 -22.15 30.35 -4.52
CA ILE A 80 -21.71 31.35 -5.50
C ILE A 80 -22.91 32.05 -6.15
N ILE A 81 -23.91 31.29 -6.59
CA ILE A 81 -25.12 31.83 -7.21
C ILE A 81 -25.93 32.67 -6.21
N SER A 82 -26.17 32.15 -4.99
CA SER A 82 -26.92 32.87 -3.96
C SER A 82 -26.25 34.17 -3.53
N PHE A 83 -24.91 34.17 -3.43
CA PHE A 83 -24.10 35.32 -3.08
C PHE A 83 -24.17 36.39 -4.19
N GLY A 84 -24.06 35.99 -5.46
CA GLY A 84 -24.24 36.90 -6.60
C GLY A 84 -25.63 37.53 -6.65
N VAL A 85 -26.70 36.77 -6.37
CA VAL A 85 -28.06 37.30 -6.28
C VAL A 85 -28.21 38.29 -5.12
N CYS A 86 -27.62 37.99 -3.96
CA CYS A 86 -27.62 38.90 -2.81
C CYS A 86 -26.93 40.24 -3.13
N LEU A 87 -25.77 40.20 -3.81
CA LEU A 87 -25.06 41.40 -4.25
C LEU A 87 -25.89 42.21 -5.25
N LEU A 88 -26.53 41.57 -6.23
CA LEU A 88 -27.42 42.24 -7.17
C LEU A 88 -28.61 42.89 -6.46
N LEU A 89 -29.22 42.19 -5.49
CA LEU A 89 -30.32 42.72 -4.70
C LEU A 89 -29.88 43.96 -3.88
N TRP A 90 -28.69 43.91 -3.27
CA TRP A 90 -28.10 45.02 -2.53
C TRP A 90 -27.89 46.25 -3.42
N ILE A 91 -27.33 46.05 -4.62
CA ILE A 91 -27.12 47.11 -5.61
C ILE A 91 -28.45 47.73 -6.04
N VAL A 92 -29.45 46.92 -6.39
CA VAL A 92 -30.78 47.39 -6.81
C VAL A 92 -31.48 48.16 -5.69
N LEU A 93 -31.42 47.66 -4.45
CA LEU A 93 -32.05 48.30 -3.29
C LEU A 93 -31.42 49.68 -3.00
N ASN A 94 -30.08 49.77 -2.97
CA ASN A 94 -29.39 51.04 -2.72
C ASN A 94 -29.53 52.03 -3.89
N SER A 95 -29.55 51.55 -5.14
CA SER A 95 -29.64 52.41 -6.33
C SER A 95 -31.05 52.95 -6.60
N VAL A 96 -32.07 52.09 -6.47
CA VAL A 96 -33.43 52.40 -6.95
C VAL A 96 -34.35 52.80 -5.80
N VAL A 97 -34.22 52.16 -4.64
CA VAL A 97 -35.18 52.33 -3.53
C VAL A 97 -34.76 53.42 -2.56
N LEU A 98 -33.45 53.56 -2.29
CA LEU A 98 -32.93 54.54 -1.32
C LEU A 98 -32.45 55.86 -1.93
N GLY A 99 -32.43 56.00 -3.26
CA GLY A 99 -32.13 57.26 -3.94
C GLY A 99 -30.81 57.94 -3.53
N GLY A 100 -29.78 57.15 -3.15
CA GLY A 100 -28.52 57.66 -2.62
C GLY A 100 -28.35 57.57 -1.10
N GLY A 101 -29.15 56.77 -0.40
CA GLY A 101 -28.97 56.46 1.03
C GLY A 101 -28.10 55.21 1.30
N PHE A 102 -27.48 55.18 2.48
CA PHE A 102 -26.65 54.12 3.09
C PHE A 102 -25.33 53.74 2.37
N ASP A 103 -25.35 53.34 1.09
CA ASP A 103 -24.14 53.03 0.30
C ASP A 103 -24.30 53.51 -1.17
N PRO A 104 -24.12 54.82 -1.45
CA PRO A 104 -24.24 55.37 -2.79
C PRO A 104 -23.13 54.86 -3.72
N TYR A 105 -23.39 54.85 -5.03
CA TYR A 105 -22.35 54.59 -6.05
C TYR A 105 -21.14 55.50 -5.79
N PRO A 106 -19.93 54.98 -5.51
CA PRO A 106 -19.35 53.71 -5.97
C PRO A 106 -19.33 52.50 -4.98
N TYR A 107 -20.25 52.43 -4.00
CA TYR A 107 -20.41 51.32 -3.03
C TYR A 107 -19.20 51.02 -2.13
N ILE A 108 -18.77 52.00 -1.34
CA ILE A 108 -17.56 51.90 -0.50
C ILE A 108 -17.70 50.82 0.58
N LEU A 109 -18.89 50.64 1.16
CA LEU A 109 -19.11 49.68 2.24
C LEU A 109 -19.12 48.24 1.71
N LEU A 110 -19.80 48.02 0.58
CA LEU A 110 -19.78 46.73 -0.10
C LEU A 110 -18.36 46.36 -0.51
N ASN A 111 -17.61 47.31 -1.09
CA ASN A 111 -16.23 47.07 -1.51
C ASN A 111 -15.30 46.73 -0.32
N LEU A 112 -15.47 47.43 0.81
CA LEU A 112 -14.73 47.15 2.04
C LEU A 112 -15.05 45.74 2.57
N CYS A 113 -16.33 45.36 2.58
CA CYS A 113 -16.78 44.05 3.03
C CYS A 113 -16.23 42.92 2.14
N LEU A 114 -16.33 43.06 0.82
CA LEU A 114 -15.78 42.10 -0.14
C LEU A 114 -14.26 41.96 0.00
N SER A 115 -13.56 43.07 0.19
CA SER A 115 -12.10 43.05 0.37
C SER A 115 -11.70 42.31 1.64
N CYS A 116 -12.42 42.52 2.75
CA CYS A 116 -12.19 41.80 4.00
C CYS A 116 -12.51 40.30 3.86
N LEU A 117 -13.61 39.96 3.19
CA LEU A 117 -14.01 38.58 2.92
C LEU A 117 -12.96 37.85 2.10
N ALA A 118 -12.48 38.47 1.01
CA ALA A 118 -11.44 37.91 0.14
C ALA A 118 -10.10 37.73 0.89
N ALA A 119 -9.73 38.69 1.75
CA ALA A 119 -8.49 38.63 2.53
C ALA A 119 -8.47 37.43 3.49
N ILE A 120 -9.60 37.09 4.12
CA ILE A 120 -9.72 35.93 5.02
C ILE A 120 -9.86 34.62 4.24
N GLN A 121 -10.42 34.68 3.02
CA GLN A 121 -10.67 33.50 2.19
C GLN A 121 -9.38 32.77 1.81
N ALA A 122 -8.33 33.48 1.39
CA ALA A 122 -7.10 32.84 0.91
C ALA A 122 -6.38 32.00 2.01
N PRO A 123 -6.17 32.49 3.24
CA PRO A 123 -5.64 31.67 4.34
C PRO A 123 -6.51 30.49 4.73
N VAL A 124 -7.84 30.65 4.75
CA VAL A 124 -8.77 29.55 5.07
C VAL A 124 -8.69 28.44 4.02
N ILE A 125 -8.66 28.81 2.74
CA ILE A 125 -8.43 27.87 1.64
C ILE A 125 -7.07 27.19 1.80
N MET A 126 -6.01 27.95 2.08
CA MET A 126 -4.65 27.41 2.25
C MET A 126 -4.55 26.45 3.44
N MET A 127 -5.26 26.74 4.55
CA MET A 127 -5.33 25.85 5.71
C MET A 127 -6.06 24.54 5.39
N SER A 128 -7.19 24.59 4.66
CA SER A 128 -7.89 23.38 4.22
C SER A 128 -7.06 22.58 3.22
N GLN A 129 -6.39 23.24 2.27
CA GLN A 129 -5.50 22.60 1.31
C GLN A 129 -4.28 21.95 1.97
N ASN A 130 -3.60 22.65 2.88
CA ASN A 130 -2.43 22.10 3.59
C ASN A 130 -2.81 20.87 4.41
N ARG A 131 -4.03 20.87 5.00
CA ARG A 131 -4.57 19.71 5.69
C ARG A 131 -4.88 18.55 4.74
N GLN A 132 -5.57 18.81 3.63
CA GLN A 132 -5.86 17.77 2.64
C GLN A 132 -4.56 17.14 2.10
N ALA A 133 -3.54 17.96 1.80
CA ALA A 133 -2.23 17.49 1.39
C ALA A 133 -1.53 16.62 2.45
N ALA A 134 -1.68 16.94 3.74
CA ALA A 134 -1.14 16.11 4.81
C ALA A 134 -1.84 14.74 4.89
N VAL A 135 -3.16 14.70 4.77
CA VAL A 135 -3.95 13.45 4.73
C VAL A 135 -3.58 12.63 3.50
N ASP A 136 -3.45 13.25 2.34
CA ASP A 136 -3.10 12.56 1.10
C ASP A 136 -1.67 11.98 1.13
N ARG A 137 -0.72 12.67 1.77
CA ARG A 137 0.62 12.11 2.05
C ARG A 137 0.56 10.86 2.92
N LEU A 138 -0.24 10.88 3.98
CA LEU A 138 -0.41 9.71 4.86
C LEU A 138 -1.08 8.54 4.12
N ARG A 139 -2.11 8.82 3.31
CA ARG A 139 -2.74 7.81 2.45
C ARG A 139 -1.74 7.19 1.49
N ALA A 140 -0.96 8.01 0.80
CA ALA A 140 0.07 7.53 -0.13
C ALA A 140 1.13 6.63 0.56
N GLN A 141 1.53 6.96 1.79
CA GLN A 141 2.45 6.13 2.58
C GLN A 141 1.83 4.76 2.92
N ASN A 142 0.56 4.72 3.31
CA ASN A 142 -0.13 3.46 3.61
C ASN A 142 -0.39 2.63 2.37
N ASP A 143 -0.78 3.26 1.27
CA ASP A 143 -0.93 2.58 -0.01
C ASP A 143 0.39 1.95 -0.45
N TYR A 144 1.51 2.63 -0.21
CA TYR A 144 2.85 2.06 -0.41
C TYR A 144 3.10 0.84 0.49
N GLU A 145 2.85 0.95 1.80
CA GLU A 145 3.00 -0.18 2.74
C GLU A 145 2.14 -1.40 2.35
N VAL A 146 0.89 -1.16 1.94
CA VAL A 146 -0.03 -2.20 1.48
C VAL A 146 0.44 -2.82 0.17
N ASN A 147 1.01 -2.03 -0.74
CA ASN A 147 1.57 -2.53 -1.99
C ASN A 147 2.75 -3.47 -1.74
N ILE A 148 3.71 -3.06 -0.89
CA ILE A 148 4.85 -3.92 -0.51
C ILE A 148 4.36 -5.22 0.14
N LYS A 149 3.36 -5.14 1.03
CA LYS A 149 2.75 -6.35 1.61
C LYS A 149 2.13 -7.26 0.55
N SER A 150 1.42 -6.69 -0.42
CA SER A 150 0.78 -7.45 -1.50
C SER A 150 1.82 -8.14 -2.38
N GLU A 151 2.94 -7.48 -2.67
CA GLU A 151 4.07 -8.08 -3.38
C GLU A 151 4.66 -9.29 -2.62
N LEU A 152 4.85 -9.16 -1.31
CA LEU A 152 5.31 -10.27 -0.46
C LEU A 152 4.32 -11.44 -0.45
N GLU A 153 3.01 -11.16 -0.39
CA GLU A 153 1.97 -12.19 -0.47
C GLU A 153 2.01 -12.93 -1.82
N ILE A 154 2.19 -12.20 -2.92
CA ILE A 154 2.33 -12.80 -4.26
C ILE A 154 3.58 -13.68 -4.34
N LEU A 155 4.72 -13.21 -3.84
CA LEU A 155 5.96 -13.98 -3.80
C LEU A 155 5.80 -15.28 -2.99
N GLN A 156 5.12 -15.21 -1.85
CA GLN A 156 4.85 -16.39 -1.02
C GLN A 156 3.95 -17.40 -1.74
N VAL A 157 2.90 -16.94 -2.43
CA VAL A 157 2.02 -17.81 -3.24
C VAL A 157 2.82 -18.45 -4.37
N HIS A 158 3.67 -17.68 -5.05
CA HIS A 158 4.51 -18.17 -6.13
C HIS A 158 5.48 -19.27 -5.67
N GLU A 159 6.13 -19.07 -4.52
CA GLU A 159 7.02 -20.07 -3.92
C GLU A 159 6.27 -21.35 -3.55
N THR A 160 5.10 -21.21 -2.90
CA THR A 160 4.27 -22.37 -2.53
C THR A 160 3.83 -23.14 -3.78
N LEU A 161 3.48 -22.44 -4.87
CA LEU A 161 3.10 -23.05 -6.13
C LEU A 161 4.27 -23.77 -6.81
N ASN A 162 5.48 -23.19 -6.78
CA ASN A 162 6.67 -23.85 -7.32
C ASN A 162 7.02 -25.13 -6.54
N GLN A 163 6.92 -25.10 -5.21
CA GLN A 163 7.14 -26.28 -4.37
C GLN A 163 6.15 -27.41 -4.68
N LEU A 164 4.85 -27.08 -4.78
CA LEU A 164 3.83 -28.05 -5.19
C LEU A 164 4.12 -28.62 -6.57
N ARG A 165 4.44 -27.74 -7.53
CA ARG A 165 4.77 -28.14 -8.90
C ARG A 165 5.91 -29.16 -8.90
N GLU A 166 7.00 -28.90 -8.19
CA GLU A 166 8.17 -29.77 -8.16
C GLU A 166 7.89 -31.13 -7.51
N GLN A 167 7.08 -31.16 -6.45
CA GLN A 167 6.60 -32.40 -5.83
C GLN A 167 5.72 -33.23 -6.80
N ASP A 168 4.82 -32.57 -7.51
CA ASP A 168 3.94 -33.22 -8.50
C ASP A 168 4.75 -33.75 -9.69
N TRP A 169 5.74 -33.01 -10.19
CA TRP A 169 6.66 -33.47 -11.24
C TRP A 169 7.41 -34.75 -10.83
N ALA A 170 7.96 -34.79 -9.62
CA ALA A 170 8.66 -35.97 -9.12
C ALA A 170 7.72 -37.20 -9.05
N THR A 171 6.48 -36.98 -8.61
CA THR A 171 5.46 -38.01 -8.51
C THR A 171 5.04 -38.54 -9.90
N LEU A 172 4.86 -37.65 -10.86
CA LEU A 172 4.51 -38.00 -12.25
C LEU A 172 5.61 -38.81 -12.93
N VAL A 173 6.89 -38.43 -12.74
CA VAL A 173 8.03 -39.16 -13.29
C VAL A 173 8.13 -40.57 -12.69
N ASP A 174 7.95 -40.71 -11.37
CA ASP A 174 7.95 -42.02 -10.71
C ASP A 174 6.80 -42.92 -11.23
N LEU A 175 5.60 -42.36 -11.38
CA LEU A 175 4.47 -43.09 -11.96
C LEU A 175 4.78 -43.56 -13.38
N GLN A 176 5.39 -42.71 -14.21
CA GLN A 176 5.74 -43.04 -15.59
C GLN A 176 6.82 -44.13 -15.66
N ASN A 177 7.86 -44.05 -14.83
CA ASN A 177 8.92 -45.07 -14.75
C ASN A 177 8.36 -46.44 -14.35
N ARG A 178 7.42 -46.48 -13.39
CA ARG A 178 6.71 -47.72 -13.01
C ARG A 178 5.91 -48.29 -14.17
N GLN A 179 5.23 -47.44 -14.95
CA GLN A 179 4.50 -47.87 -16.16
C GLN A 179 5.46 -48.48 -17.21
N ILE A 180 6.61 -47.85 -17.46
CA ILE A 180 7.62 -48.36 -18.38
C ILE A 180 8.17 -49.71 -17.91
N ALA A 181 8.47 -49.85 -16.62
CA ALA A 181 8.97 -51.11 -16.06
C ALA A 181 7.94 -52.25 -16.18
N MET A 182 6.65 -51.96 -15.95
CA MET A 182 5.58 -52.94 -16.16
C MET A 182 5.46 -53.35 -17.63
N LEU A 183 5.56 -52.40 -18.57
CA LEU A 183 5.56 -52.70 -20.01
C LEU A 183 6.75 -53.57 -20.41
N GLN A 184 7.95 -53.28 -19.90
CA GLN A 184 9.15 -54.09 -20.15
C GLN A 184 8.96 -55.54 -19.66
N GLN A 185 8.43 -55.73 -18.44
CA GLN A 185 8.13 -57.06 -17.92
C GLN A 185 7.10 -57.83 -18.76
N LEU A 186 6.07 -57.15 -19.27
CA LEU A 186 5.09 -57.78 -20.16
C LEU A 186 5.73 -58.18 -21.49
N LEU A 187 6.61 -57.34 -22.04
CA LEU A 187 7.31 -57.61 -23.29
C LEU A 187 8.31 -58.77 -23.15
N GLU A 188 9.02 -58.85 -22.02
CA GLU A 188 9.90 -59.98 -21.69
C GLU A 188 9.12 -61.28 -21.52
N ARG A 189 7.96 -61.25 -20.85
CA ARG A 189 7.08 -62.43 -20.75
C ARG A 189 6.52 -62.87 -22.10
N ALA A 190 6.19 -61.93 -22.98
CA ALA A 190 5.72 -62.23 -24.32
C ALA A 190 6.84 -62.74 -25.25
N GLY A 191 8.05 -62.19 -25.12
CA GLY A 191 9.24 -62.61 -25.87
C GLY A 191 9.93 -63.88 -25.32
N GLY A 192 9.64 -64.25 -24.07
CA GLY A 192 10.16 -65.42 -23.39
C GLY A 192 9.36 -66.71 -23.61
N LEU A 193 8.39 -66.74 -24.53
CA LEU A 193 7.76 -67.99 -24.95
C LEU A 193 8.80 -68.79 -25.78
N PRO A 194 9.30 -69.94 -25.30
CA PRO A 194 10.21 -70.75 -26.10
C PRO A 194 9.48 -71.20 -27.37
N PRO A 195 10.12 -71.16 -28.57
CA PRO A 195 9.66 -71.96 -29.69
C PRO A 195 9.95 -73.42 -29.36
N ASP A 196 9.14 -74.05 -28.50
CA ASP A 196 9.34 -75.45 -28.16
C ASP A 196 8.59 -76.35 -29.15
N VAL A 197 9.42 -77.07 -29.91
CA VAL A 197 9.25 -78.47 -30.32
C VAL A 197 8.35 -78.75 -31.53
N SER A 198 9.07 -79.05 -32.62
CA SER A 198 8.79 -80.03 -33.67
C SER A 198 7.45 -80.75 -33.63
N VAL A 199 6.70 -80.63 -34.73
CA VAL A 199 5.89 -81.73 -35.23
C VAL A 199 6.24 -81.95 -36.70
N ARG A 200 6.89 -83.10 -36.90
CA ARG A 200 7.23 -83.86 -38.14
C ARG A 200 8.52 -83.52 -38.88
#